data_AF-A0A917GFX3-F1
#
_entry.id   AF-A0A917GFX3-F1
#
_cell.length_a   1.000
_cell.length_b   1.000
_cell.length_c   1.000
_cell.angle_alpha   90.00
_cell.angle_beta   90.00
_cell.angle_gamma   90.00
#
_symmetry.space_group_name_H-M   'P 1'
#
loop_
_entity.id
_entity.type
_entity.pdbx_description
1 polymer ?
#
loop_
_entity_poly.entity_id
_entity_poly.type
_entity_poly.pdbx_seq_one_letter_code
_entity_poly.pdbx_strand_id
1 'polypeptide(L)' 'MSAPEPAEGVPALRFVAGSPTPEEIAAVTAVLLARHGQDEEGARGGEGRRSQFRRMRLGLRLRPGGGAWRRTRPED' A
#
# COMPACT_ATOMS: atom_id res chain seq x y z
N MET A 1 21.78 4.78 8.89
CA MET A 1 21.22 4.00 7.76
C MET A 1 20.95 5.00 6.65
N SER A 2 21.75 4.98 5.58
CA SER A 2 21.56 5.90 4.45
C SER A 2 20.22 5.59 3.78
N ALA A 3 19.43 6.62 3.49
CA ALA A 3 18.24 6.48 2.67
C ALA A 3 18.65 5.92 1.29
N PRO A 4 17.85 5.05 0.66
CA PRO A 4 18.14 4.62 -0.70
C PRO A 4 18.12 5.86 -1.61
N GLU A 5 19.26 6.17 -2.23
CA GLU A 5 19.34 7.18 -3.27
C GLU A 5 18.33 6.84 -4.37
N PRO A 6 17.54 7.82 -4.86
CA PRO A 6 16.56 7.55 -5.90
C PRO A 6 17.29 7.03 -7.13
N ALA A 7 16.92 5.84 -7.60
CA ALA A 7 17.50 5.25 -8.79
C ALA A 7 17.23 6.18 -9.99
N GLU A 8 18.29 6.86 -10.45
CA GLU A 8 18.22 7.77 -11.59
C GLU A 8 17.70 7.03 -12.82
N GLY A 9 16.62 7.54 -13.43
CA GLY A 9 16.10 7.05 -14.69
C GLY A 9 14.85 6.17 -14.63
N VAL A 10 14.36 5.76 -13.45
CA VAL A 10 13.06 5.08 -13.34
C VAL A 10 11.97 6.11 -12.99
N PRO A 11 10.93 6.29 -13.83
CA PRO A 11 9.86 7.25 -13.54
C PRO A 11 9.10 6.83 -12.26
N ALA A 12 9.07 7.71 -11.25
CA ALA A 12 8.43 7.45 -9.97
C ALA A 12 6.91 7.29 -10.06
N LEU A 13 6.29 7.91 -11.06
CA LEU A 13 4.86 7.84 -11.34
C LEU A 13 4.65 7.67 -12.85
N ARG A 14 3.66 6.85 -13.24
CA ARG A 14 3.22 6.68 -14.63
C ARG A 14 1.74 7.00 -14.73
N PHE A 15 1.40 7.97 -15.57
CA PHE A 15 0.02 8.32 -15.88
C PHE A 15 -0.45 7.52 -17.10
N VAL A 16 -1.59 6.83 -16.98
CA VAL A 16 -2.12 5.93 -18.02
C VAL A 16 -3.07 6.68 -18.97
N ALA A 17 -3.65 7.79 -18.53
CA ALA A 17 -4.54 8.63 -19.30
C ALA A 17 -4.47 10.09 -18.82
N GLY A 18 -4.78 11.03 -19.72
CA GLY A 18 -4.76 12.46 -19.46
C GLY A 18 -3.36 13.08 -19.42
N SER A 19 -3.32 14.40 -19.31
CA SER A 19 -2.10 15.21 -19.14
C SER A 19 -2.23 16.04 -17.86
N PRO A 20 -1.96 15.46 -16.68
CA PRO A 20 -2.15 16.14 -15.41
C PRO A 20 -1.20 17.34 -15.29
N THR A 21 -1.66 18.38 -14.60
CA THR A 21 -0.84 19.58 -14.38
C THR A 21 0.24 19.31 -13.34
N PRO A 22 1.34 20.09 -13.34
CA PRO A 22 2.40 19.94 -12.33
C PRO A 22 1.88 20.03 -10.89
N GLU A 23 0.87 20.86 -10.65
CA GLU A 23 0.23 21.04 -9.34
C GLU A 23 -0.52 19.78 -8.89
N GLU A 24 -1.23 19.13 -9.81
CA GLU A 24 -1.92 17.86 -9.52
C GLU A 24 -0.94 16.74 -9.19
N ILE A 25 0.18 16.69 -9.93
CA ILE A 25 1.27 15.72 -9.67
C ILE A 25 1.86 15.95 -8.28
N ALA A 26 2.13 17.21 -7.91
CA ALA A 26 2.65 17.57 -6.59
C ALA A 26 1.68 17.19 -5.46
N ALA A 27 0.39 17.47 -5.63
CA ALA A 27 -0.63 17.15 -4.64
C ALA A 27 -0.74 15.63 -4.38
N VAL A 28 -0.79 14.82 -5.44
CA VAL A 28 -0.84 13.36 -5.30
C VAL A 28 0.43 12.82 -4.65
N THR A 29 1.60 13.35 -5.02
CA THR A 29 2.89 12.95 -4.45
C THR A 29 2.92 13.25 -2.94
N ALA A 30 2.48 14.44 -2.52
CA ALA A 30 2.41 14.81 -1.10
C ALA A 30 1.50 13.85 -0.30
N VAL A 31 0.35 13.47 -0.84
CA VAL A 31 -0.57 12.51 -0.20
C VAL A 31 0.06 11.11 -0.07
N LEU A 32 0.75 10.64 -1.11
CA LEU A 32 1.43 9.34 -1.06
C LEU A 32 2.55 9.31 -0.01
N LEU A 33 3.36 10.38 0.06
CA LEU A 33 4.42 10.51 1.06
C LEU A 33 3.85 10.58 2.49
N ALA A 34 2.78 11.36 2.70
CA ALA A 34 2.12 11.47 4.00
C ALA A 34 1.57 10.11 4.46
N ARG A 35 1.02 9.31 3.55
CA ARG A 35 0.47 7.99 3.87
C ARG A 35 1.54 6.95 4.15
N HIS A 36 2.67 6.96 3.43
CA HIS A 36 3.78 6.04 3.71
C HIS A 36 4.27 6.17 5.16
N GLY A 37 4.30 7.39 5.70
CA GLY A 37 4.65 7.62 7.11
C GLY A 37 3.66 7.02 8.12
N GLN A 38 2.39 6.83 7.75
CA GLN A 38 1.37 6.28 8.65
C GLN A 38 1.32 4.74 8.66
N ASP A 39 1.67 4.10 7.55
CA ASP A 39 1.66 2.63 7.45
C ASP A 39 2.80 1.98 8.27
N GLU A 40 3.95 2.66 8.42
CA GLU A 40 5.06 2.25 9.30
C GLU A 40 4.63 2.21 10.79
N GLU A 41 3.80 3.17 11.21
CA GLU A 41 3.26 3.24 12.58
C GLU A 41 2.21 2.14 12.84
N GLY A 42 1.41 1.79 11.82
CA GLY A 42 0.34 0.78 11.90
C GLY A 42 0.80 -0.68 11.73
N ALA A 43 2.02 -0.91 11.23
CA ALA A 43 2.58 -2.25 11.01
C ALA A 43 2.86 -3.03 12.31
N ARG A 44 2.87 -2.35 13.48
CA ARG A 44 3.03 -2.98 14.81
C ARG A 44 1.80 -3.79 15.25
N GLY A 45 0.67 -3.74 14.53
CA GLY A 45 -0.57 -4.44 14.86
C GLY A 45 -0.71 -5.85 14.26
N GLY A 46 -0.03 -6.85 14.82
CA GLY A 46 -0.10 -8.26 14.40
C GLY A 46 -1.46 -8.98 14.57
N GLU A 47 -2.45 -8.33 15.17
CA GLU A 47 -3.78 -8.91 15.46
C GLU A 47 -4.59 -9.22 14.19
N GLY A 48 -4.48 -8.39 13.15
CA GLY A 48 -5.31 -8.48 11.95
C GLY A 48 -5.03 -9.72 11.10
N ARG A 49 -3.78 -10.18 11.03
CA ARG A 49 -3.37 -11.33 10.21
C ARG A 49 -3.93 -12.65 10.78
N ARG A 50 -3.79 -12.87 12.09
CA ARG A 50 -4.27 -14.08 12.78
C ARG A 50 -5.78 -14.26 12.67
N SER A 51 -6.54 -13.17 12.77
CA SER A 51 -8.01 -13.18 12.65
C SER A 51 -8.48 -13.58 11.25
N GLN A 52 -7.80 -13.12 10.19
CA GLN A 52 -8.20 -13.41 8.81
C GLN A 52 -7.92 -14.87 8.40
N PHE A 53 -6.75 -15.41 8.75
CA PHE A 53 -6.42 -16.82 8.50
C PHE A 53 -7.40 -17.77 9.19
N ARG A 54 -7.79 -17.46 10.44
CA ARG A 54 -8.80 -18.25 11.16
C ARG A 54 -10.16 -18.24 10.45
N ARG A 55 -10.60 -17.10 9.90
CA ARG A 55 -11.87 -17.00 9.15
C ARG A 55 -11.83 -17.78 7.83
N MET A 56 -10.71 -17.76 7.12
CA MET A 56 -10.51 -18.54 5.89
C MET A 56 -10.61 -20.05 6.16
N ARG A 57 -9.97 -20.55 7.23
CA ARG A 57 -10.08 -21.97 7.65
C ARG A 57 -11.52 -22.39 8.01
N LEU A 58 -12.38 -21.44 8.38
CA LEU A 58 -13.78 -21.66 8.74
C LEU A 58 -14.75 -21.42 7.58
N GLY A 59 -14.25 -21.18 6.35
CA GLY A 59 -15.10 -20.88 5.19
C GLY A 59 -15.85 -19.54 5.27
N LEU A 60 -15.47 -18.66 6.20
CA LEU A 60 -16.10 -17.36 6.38
C LEU A 60 -15.53 -16.35 5.38
N ARG A 61 -16.40 -15.55 4.77
CA ARG A 61 -16.00 -14.47 3.85
C ARG A 61 -14.99 -13.53 4.50
N LEU A 62 -13.95 -13.15 3.76
CA LEU A 62 -13.01 -12.10 4.17
C LEU A 62 -13.79 -10.83 4.53
N ARG A 63 -13.33 -10.09 5.55
CA ARG A 63 -13.93 -8.78 5.82
C ARG A 63 -13.52 -7.87 4.66
N PRO A 64 -14.48 -7.28 3.92
CA PRO A 64 -14.13 -6.24 2.96
C PRO A 64 -13.50 -5.08 3.74
N GLY A 65 -12.36 -4.59 3.24
CA GLY A 65 -11.59 -3.51 3.87
C GLY A 65 -10.37 -3.16 3.05
N GLY A 66 -9.87 -1.93 3.20
CA GLY A 66 -8.66 -1.46 2.52
C GLY A 66 -7.49 -2.42 2.77
N GLY A 67 -6.94 -3.01 1.71
CA GLY A 67 -5.83 -3.98 1.81
C GLY A 67 -6.25 -5.43 2.07
N ALA A 68 -7.54 -5.77 2.11
CA ALA A 68 -8.01 -7.14 2.26
C ALA A 68 -7.46 -8.07 1.15
N TRP A 69 -7.39 -7.58 -0.09
CA TRP A 69 -6.85 -8.29 -1.26
C TRP A 69 -5.32 -8.45 -1.25
N ARG A 70 -4.59 -7.63 -0.48
CA ARG A 70 -3.12 -7.79 -0.33
C ARG A 70 -2.77 -8.93 0.61
N ARG A 71 -3.72 -9.34 1.46
CA ARG A 71 -3.56 -10.38 2.50
C ARG A 71 -3.99 -11.77 2.00
N THR A 72 -4.38 -11.90 0.74
CA THR A 72 -4.83 -13.15 0.10
C THR A 72 -3.85 -13.71 -0.92
N ARG A 73 -2.60 -13.22 -0.97
CA ARG A 73 -1.63 -13.83 -1.89
C ARG A 73 -1.39 -15.29 -1.47
N PRO A 74 -1.53 -16.27 -2.39
CA PRO A 74 -1.04 -17.61 -2.15
C PRO A 74 0.48 -17.53 -1.97
N GLU A 75 0.99 -18.25 -0.98
CA GLU A 75 2.41 -18.57 -0.91
C GLU A 75 2.67 -19.60 -2.03
N ASP A 76 3.66 -19.33 -2.88
CA ASP A 76 4.19 -20.31 -3.84
C ASP A 76 4.89 -21.47 -3.10
#